data_AF-A0A212JTE6-F1
#
_entry.id   AF-A0A212JTE6-F1
#
_cell.length_a   1.000
_cell.length_b   1.000
_cell.length_c   1.000
_cell.angle_alpha   90.00
_cell.angle_beta   90.00
_cell.angle_gamma   90.00
#
_symmetry.space_group_name_H-M   'P 1'
#
loop_
_entity.id
_entity.type
_entity.pdbx_description
1 polymer ?
#
loop_
_entity_poly.entity_id
_entity_poly.type
_entity_poly.pdbx_seq_one_letter_code
_entity_poly.pdbx_strand_id
1 'polypeptide(L)'
;MSTSTLKEKKNVSVNADIAKFVGKMFSFNNSLKLYHWHVTGKGSYAQHIALDQALEDLLDVTDRLVETSYAVKGDLDIVIPETANPADIVKHAEEFFKYTESQRELFAEAFTQAIIDDYQEAIQQLLYRLKRLQ
;
A
#
# COMPACT_ATOMS: atom_id res chain seq x y z
N MET A 1 -21.56 4.43 -30.99
CA MET A 1 -20.29 4.75 -30.31
C MET A 1 -19.16 4.03 -31.02
N SER A 2 -18.02 4.67 -31.22
CA SER A 2 -16.87 4.08 -31.91
C SER A 2 -16.03 3.22 -30.95
N THR A 3 -15.31 2.24 -31.48
CA THR A 3 -14.37 1.39 -30.72
C THR A 3 -13.25 2.18 -30.03
N SER A 4 -12.90 3.38 -30.53
CA SER A 4 -11.92 4.26 -29.86
C SER A 4 -12.47 4.87 -28.57
N THR A 5 -13.74 5.29 -28.58
CA THR A 5 -14.40 5.95 -27.44
C THR A 5 -14.63 4.99 -26.27
N LEU A 6 -14.75 3.69 -26.55
CA LEU A 6 -14.85 2.65 -25.51
C LEU A 6 -13.48 2.33 -24.87
N LYS A 7 -12.39 2.34 -25.66
CA LYS A 7 -11.03 2.13 -25.15
C LYS A 7 -10.58 3.28 -24.24
N GLU A 8 -10.84 4.53 -24.63
CA GLU A 8 -10.53 5.70 -23.79
C GLU A 8 -11.30 5.66 -22.46
N LYS A 9 -12.61 5.39 -22.48
CA LYS A 9 -13.41 5.28 -21.26
C LYS A 9 -12.91 4.18 -20.32
N LYS A 10 -12.49 3.03 -20.86
CA LYS A 10 -11.93 1.94 -20.07
C LYS A 10 -10.60 2.35 -19.41
N ASN A 11 -9.73 3.04 -20.15
CA ASN A 11 -8.45 3.51 -19.61
C ASN A 11 -8.63 4.55 -18.50
N VAL A 12 -9.58 5.48 -18.65
CA VAL A 12 -9.91 6.47 -17.60
C VAL A 12 -10.39 5.78 -16.31
N SER A 13 -11.20 4.72 -16.43
CA SER A 13 -11.65 3.93 -15.27
C SER A 13 -10.48 3.26 -14.55
N VAL A 14 -9.56 2.64 -15.29
CA VAL A 14 -8.40 1.95 -14.71
C VAL A 14 -7.45 2.93 -14.03
N ASN A 15 -7.18 4.09 -14.63
CA ASN A 15 -6.34 5.12 -14.02
C ASN A 15 -6.95 5.63 -12.69
N ALA A 16 -8.27 5.79 -12.62
CA ALA A 16 -8.95 6.16 -11.38
C ALA A 16 -8.83 5.07 -10.30
N ASP A 17 -8.93 3.80 -10.68
CA ASP A 17 -8.76 2.67 -9.75
C ASP A 17 -7.31 2.56 -9.25
N ILE A 18 -6.31 2.76 -10.12
CA ILE A 18 -4.89 2.83 -9.74
C ILE A 18 -4.66 4.00 -8.78
N ALA A 19 -5.16 5.19 -9.09
CA ALA A 19 -4.99 6.36 -8.24
C ALA A 19 -5.61 6.15 -6.85
N LYS A 20 -6.78 5.52 -6.79
CA LYS A 20 -7.44 5.14 -5.53
C LYS A 20 -6.65 4.09 -4.75
N PHE A 21 -6.07 3.10 -5.44
CA PHE A 21 -5.22 2.09 -4.80
C PHE A 21 -3.98 2.71 -4.18
N VAL A 22 -3.27 3.55 -4.93
CA VAL A 22 -2.10 4.29 -4.44
C VAL A 22 -2.47 5.17 -3.25
N GLY A 23 -3.57 5.93 -3.31
CA GLY A 23 -4.05 6.74 -2.19
C GLY A 23 -4.27 5.91 -0.92
N LYS A 24 -4.79 4.68 -1.07
CA LYS A 24 -4.93 3.74 0.05
C LYS A 24 -3.60 3.18 0.57
N MET A 25 -2.58 2.98 -0.26
CA MET A 25 -1.24 2.60 0.19
C MET A 25 -0.64 3.66 1.09
N PHE A 26 -0.70 4.94 0.69
CA PHE A 26 -0.30 6.04 1.56
C PHE A 26 -1.09 6.10 2.86
N SER A 27 -2.41 5.90 2.81
CA SER A 27 -3.23 5.83 4.01
C SER A 27 -2.82 4.69 4.94
N PHE A 28 -2.51 3.51 4.40
CA PHE A 28 -2.00 2.40 5.20
C PHE A 28 -0.64 2.73 5.83
N ASN A 29 0.31 3.26 5.07
CA ASN A 29 1.61 3.66 5.62
C ASN A 29 1.43 4.71 6.72
N ASN A 30 0.56 5.70 6.52
CA ASN A 30 0.24 6.70 7.54
C ASN A 30 -0.38 6.06 8.80
N SER A 31 -1.24 5.05 8.66
CA SER A 31 -1.86 4.37 9.80
C SER A 31 -0.81 3.61 10.63
N LEU A 32 0.18 3.01 9.98
CA LEU A 32 1.32 2.39 10.66
C LEU A 32 2.12 3.42 11.46
N LYS A 33 2.35 4.63 10.90
CA LYS A 33 3.06 5.70 11.61
C LYS A 33 2.27 6.23 12.81
N LEU A 34 0.95 6.40 12.65
CA LEU A 34 0.06 6.75 13.75
C LEU A 34 0.14 5.70 14.86
N TYR A 35 0.08 4.41 14.52
CA TYR A 35 0.19 3.35 15.51
C TYR A 35 1.58 3.34 16.18
N HIS A 36 2.66 3.47 15.40
CA HIS A 36 4.05 3.52 15.86
C HIS A 36 4.29 4.55 16.97
N TRP A 37 3.66 5.74 16.88
CA TRP A 37 3.76 6.77 17.92
C TRP A 37 2.98 6.42 19.21
N HIS A 38 1.97 5.56 19.12
CA HIS A 38 1.10 5.20 20.24
C HIS A 38 1.47 3.86 20.90
N VAL A 39 2.52 3.18 20.41
CA VAL A 39 2.96 1.90 20.97
C VAL A 39 3.35 2.06 22.44
N THR A 40 2.74 1.27 23.31
CA THR A 40 3.00 1.26 24.77
C THR A 40 2.92 -0.18 25.32
N GLY A 41 3.34 -0.40 26.56
CA GLY A 41 3.26 -1.71 27.21
C GLY A 41 4.49 -2.61 26.98
N LYS A 42 4.34 -3.91 27.30
CA LYS A 42 5.41 -4.91 27.17
C LYS A 42 5.71 -5.15 25.68
N GLY A 43 6.99 -5.15 25.30
CA GLY A 43 7.42 -5.32 23.91
C GLY A 43 7.31 -4.05 23.06
N SER A 44 6.90 -2.92 23.65
CA SER A 44 6.69 -1.65 22.95
C SER A 44 7.89 -1.18 22.14
N TYR A 45 9.11 -1.25 22.68
CA TYR A 45 10.31 -0.86 21.94
C TYR A 45 10.50 -1.69 20.66
N ALA A 46 10.38 -3.02 20.77
CA ALA A 46 10.55 -3.90 19.63
C ALA A 46 9.44 -3.70 18.58
N GLN A 47 8.21 -3.44 19.02
CA GLN A 47 7.09 -3.13 18.12
C GLN A 47 7.27 -1.77 17.43
N HIS A 48 7.75 -0.76 18.15
CA HIS A 48 8.06 0.56 17.62
C HIS A 48 9.11 0.48 16.50
N ILE A 49 10.21 -0.25 16.74
CA ILE A 49 11.27 -0.49 15.74
C ILE A 49 10.75 -1.32 14.56
N ALA A 50 9.94 -2.37 14.82
CA ALA A 50 9.40 -3.20 13.75
C ALA A 50 8.52 -2.41 12.76
N LEU A 51 7.71 -1.48 13.29
CA LEU A 51 6.89 -0.58 12.48
C LEU A 51 7.73 0.45 11.72
N ASP A 52 8.75 1.02 12.34
CA ASP A 52 9.60 2.03 11.68
C ASP A 52 10.40 1.42 10.51
N GLN A 53 10.95 0.21 10.71
CA GLN A 53 11.62 -0.52 9.62
C GLN A 53 10.65 -0.86 8.48
N ALA A 54 9.42 -1.30 8.80
CA ALA A 54 8.44 -1.59 7.76
C ALA A 54 8.02 -0.31 7.00
N LEU A 55 7.92 0.83 7.68
CA LEU A 55 7.62 2.10 7.04
C LEU A 55 8.70 2.52 6.04
N GLU A 56 9.98 2.33 6.36
CA GLU A 56 11.08 2.59 5.42
C GLU A 56 10.91 1.77 4.13
N ASP A 57 10.75 0.45 4.26
CA ASP A 57 10.59 -0.47 3.13
C ASP A 57 9.32 -0.13 2.32
N LEU A 58 8.19 0.11 2.99
CA LEU A 58 6.91 0.39 2.34
C LEU A 58 6.91 1.74 1.60
N LEU A 59 7.56 2.77 2.16
CA LEU A 59 7.62 4.10 1.53
C LEU A 59 8.46 4.07 0.25
N ASP A 60 9.62 3.41 0.26
CA ASP A 60 10.45 3.23 -0.94
C ASP A 60 9.69 2.52 -2.06
N VAL A 61 9.04 1.40 -1.72
CA VAL A 61 8.27 0.62 -2.70
C VAL A 61 7.04 1.38 -3.20
N THR A 62 6.37 2.15 -2.33
CA THR A 62 5.23 2.99 -2.73
C THR A 62 5.66 4.04 -3.74
N ASP A 63 6.77 4.74 -3.50
CA ASP A 63 7.28 5.76 -4.41
C ASP A 63 7.65 5.17 -5.78
N ARG A 64 8.40 4.05 -5.78
CA ARG A 64 8.71 3.28 -6.99
C ARG A 64 7.46 2.90 -7.79
N LEU A 65 6.39 2.48 -7.12
CA LEU A 65 5.12 2.13 -7.78
C LEU A 65 4.45 3.36 -8.39
N VAL A 66 4.43 4.48 -7.68
CA VAL A 66 3.82 5.73 -8.15
C VAL A 66 4.54 6.25 -9.38
N GLU A 67 5.85 6.42 -9.31
CA GLU A 67 6.65 6.94 -10.43
C GLU A 67 6.52 6.04 -11.68
N THR A 68 6.58 4.72 -11.47
CA THR A 68 6.38 3.74 -12.54
C THR A 68 4.97 3.84 -13.14
N SER A 69 3.95 4.03 -12.30
CA SER A 69 2.56 4.14 -12.75
C SER A 69 2.32 5.41 -13.57
N TYR A 70 2.88 6.55 -13.16
CA TYR A 70 2.85 7.78 -13.93
C TYR A 70 3.54 7.62 -15.29
N ALA A 71 4.71 6.97 -15.32
CA ALA A 71 5.45 6.74 -16.56
C ALA A 71 4.69 5.88 -17.57
N VAL A 72 3.89 4.91 -17.09
CA VAL A 72 3.17 3.95 -17.95
C VAL A 72 1.75 4.43 -18.30
N LYS A 73 1.05 5.07 -17.36
CA LYS A 73 -0.39 5.39 -17.48
C LYS A 73 -0.68 6.87 -17.71
N GLY A 74 0.33 7.74 -17.59
CA GLY A 74 0.16 9.19 -17.58
C GLY A 74 -0.34 9.69 -16.22
N ASP A 75 -0.98 10.86 -16.22
CA ASP A 75 -1.40 11.52 -14.99
C ASP A 75 -2.42 10.70 -14.19
N LEU A 76 -2.21 10.65 -12.86
CA LEU A 76 -3.07 9.95 -11.90
C LEU A 76 -3.57 10.93 -10.84
N ASP A 77 -4.88 11.14 -10.76
CA ASP A 77 -5.50 12.00 -9.74
C ASP A 77 -5.57 11.29 -8.38
N ILE A 78 -4.42 11.22 -7.70
CA ILE A 78 -4.28 10.51 -6.42
C ILE A 78 -4.79 11.39 -5.29
N VAL A 79 -5.76 10.87 -4.54
CA VAL A 79 -6.25 11.45 -3.29
C VAL A 79 -5.92 10.50 -2.14
N ILE A 80 -5.17 11.00 -1.15
CA ILE A 80 -4.89 10.25 0.09
C ILE A 80 -6.07 10.45 1.04
N PRO A 81 -6.80 9.39 1.42
CA PRO A 81 -7.92 9.52 2.33
C PRO A 81 -7.44 9.85 3.75
N GLU A 82 -8.33 10.48 4.53
CA GLU A 82 -8.11 10.67 5.96
C GLU A 82 -7.83 9.31 6.62
N THR A 83 -6.84 9.29 7.50
CA THR A 83 -6.31 8.07 8.09
C THR A 83 -6.41 8.14 9.61
N ALA A 84 -6.92 7.06 10.21
CA ALA A 84 -7.04 6.91 11.66
C ALA A 84 -6.00 5.91 12.20
N ASN A 85 -5.69 6.03 13.49
CA ASN A 85 -4.86 5.05 14.20
C ASN A 85 -5.65 3.72 14.36
N PRO A 86 -5.15 2.58 13.85
CA PRO A 86 -5.87 1.31 13.97
C PRO A 86 -5.90 0.79 15.41
N ALA A 87 -7.00 0.15 15.81
CA ALA A 87 -7.10 -0.47 17.13
C ALA A 87 -6.31 -1.78 17.25
N ASP A 88 -6.15 -2.51 16.14
CA ASP A 88 -5.40 -3.77 16.04
C ASP A 88 -4.50 -3.71 14.81
N ILE A 89 -3.20 -3.49 15.05
CA ILE A 89 -2.21 -3.32 13.98
C ILE A 89 -1.95 -4.61 13.20
N VAL A 90 -2.08 -5.78 13.85
CA VAL A 90 -1.85 -7.07 13.18
C VAL A 90 -3.00 -7.34 12.22
N LYS A 91 -4.23 -7.22 12.70
CA LYS A 91 -5.42 -7.38 11.85
C LYS A 91 -5.43 -6.36 10.72
N HIS A 92 -5.08 -5.10 11.01
CA HIS A 92 -5.01 -4.05 10.00
C HIS A 92 -4.01 -4.40 8.87
N ALA A 93 -2.81 -4.87 9.22
CA ALA A 93 -1.81 -5.30 8.24
C ALA A 93 -2.24 -6.56 7.46
N GLU A 94 -2.89 -7.54 8.09
CA GLU A 94 -3.41 -8.73 7.41
C GLU A 94 -4.52 -8.39 6.40
N GLU A 95 -5.43 -7.48 6.77
CA GLU A 95 -6.50 -7.01 5.90
C GLU A 95 -5.93 -6.23 4.72
N PHE A 96 -4.92 -5.38 4.97
CA PHE A 96 -4.30 -4.62 3.89
C PHE A 96 -3.49 -5.51 2.95
N PHE A 97 -2.79 -6.52 3.43
CA PHE A 97 -2.11 -7.52 2.58
C PHE A 97 -3.08 -8.23 1.62
N LYS A 98 -4.27 -8.61 2.11
CA LYS A 98 -5.31 -9.21 1.26
C LYS A 98 -5.86 -8.19 0.26
N TYR A 99 -6.00 -6.94 0.68
CA TYR A 99 -6.41 -5.85 -0.20
C TYR A 99 -5.40 -5.66 -1.33
N THR A 100 -4.09 -5.55 -1.05
CA THR A 100 -3.07 -5.37 -2.10
C THR A 100 -3.08 -6.51 -3.11
N GLU A 101 -3.25 -7.76 -2.66
CA GLU A 101 -3.37 -8.92 -3.56
C GLU A 101 -4.56 -8.77 -4.52
N SER A 102 -5.71 -8.34 -4.00
CA SER A 102 -6.91 -8.13 -4.82
C SER A 102 -6.78 -7.01 -5.87
N GLN A 103 -5.78 -6.14 -5.74
CA GLN A 103 -5.55 -5.02 -6.65
C GLN A 103 -4.43 -5.31 -7.67
N ARG A 104 -3.77 -6.47 -7.60
CA ARG A 104 -2.67 -6.85 -8.52
C ARG A 104 -3.06 -6.73 -9.99
N GLU A 105 -4.28 -7.12 -10.35
CA GLU A 105 -4.77 -7.11 -11.73
C GLU A 105 -5.01 -5.69 -12.30
N LEU A 106 -4.93 -4.64 -11.47
CA LEU A 106 -4.93 -3.25 -11.96
C LEU A 106 -3.69 -2.95 -12.84
N PHE A 107 -2.62 -3.71 -12.65
CA PHE A 107 -1.35 -3.53 -13.35
C PHE A 107 -1.12 -4.70 -14.30
N ALA A 108 -1.02 -4.41 -15.59
CA ALA A 108 -0.82 -5.44 -16.62
C ALA A 108 0.66 -5.82 -16.75
N GLU A 109 1.54 -4.90 -16.38
CA GLU A 109 2.97 -4.98 -16.56
C GLU A 109 3.62 -5.83 -15.47
N ALA A 110 4.31 -6.90 -15.85
CA ALA A 110 4.98 -7.80 -14.91
C ALA A 110 5.98 -7.08 -13.98
N PHE A 111 6.68 -6.06 -14.49
CA PHE A 111 7.59 -5.26 -13.65
C PHE A 111 6.85 -4.41 -12.62
N THR A 112 5.62 -3.97 -12.89
CA THR A 112 4.83 -3.21 -11.91
C THR A 112 4.22 -4.15 -10.87
N GLN A 113 3.80 -5.34 -11.30
CA GLN A 113 3.38 -6.40 -10.38
C GLN A 113 4.51 -6.83 -9.44
N ALA A 114 5.75 -6.89 -9.92
CA ALA A 114 6.92 -7.17 -9.07
C ALA A 114 7.17 -6.10 -8.00
N ILE A 115 6.86 -4.83 -8.27
CA ILE A 115 6.94 -3.78 -7.24
C ILE A 115 5.86 -4.02 -6.15
N ILE A 116 4.68 -4.54 -6.54
CA ILE A 116 3.64 -4.92 -5.57
C ILE A 116 4.09 -6.14 -4.75
N ASP A 117 4.79 -7.09 -5.36
CA ASP A 117 5.41 -8.21 -4.64
C ASP A 117 6.36 -7.70 -3.54
N ASP A 118 7.23 -6.73 -3.84
CA ASP A 118 8.12 -6.10 -2.84
C ASP A 118 7.32 -5.48 -1.67
N TYR A 119 6.19 -4.83 -1.98
CA TYR A 119 5.32 -4.19 -0.96
C TYR A 119 4.65 -5.25 -0.07
N GLN A 120 4.16 -6.32 -0.69
CA GLN A 120 3.55 -7.45 0.00
C GLN A 120 4.55 -8.19 0.88
N GLU A 121 5.80 -8.32 0.43
CA GLU A 121 6.89 -8.87 1.22
C GLU A 121 7.13 -8.03 2.49
N ALA A 122 7.23 -6.70 2.36
CA ALA A 122 7.42 -5.80 3.50
C ALA A 122 6.29 -5.95 4.54
N ILE A 123 5.03 -6.08 4.10
CA ILE A 123 3.91 -6.36 5.02
C ILE A 123 4.06 -7.73 5.71
N GLN A 124 4.46 -8.77 4.97
CA GLN A 124 4.65 -10.10 5.57
C GLN A 124 5.78 -10.12 6.59
N GLN A 125 6.88 -9.42 6.30
CA GLN A 125 7.97 -9.26 7.26
C GLN A 125 7.51 -8.49 8.51
N LEU A 126 6.71 -7.43 8.35
CA LEU A 126 6.09 -6.72 9.48
C LEU A 126 5.22 -7.66 10.31
N LEU A 127 4.33 -8.43 9.67
CA LEU A 127 3.46 -9.40 10.35
C LEU A 127 4.25 -10.46 11.12
N TYR A 128 5.32 -10.98 10.53
CA TYR A 128 6.24 -11.89 11.21
C TYR A 128 6.83 -11.26 12.47
N ARG A 129 7.34 -10.03 12.38
CA ARG A 129 7.89 -9.31 13.54
C ARG A 129 6.80 -9.13 14.60
N LEU A 130 5.65 -8.53 14.27
CA LEU A 130 4.58 -8.22 15.21
C LEU A 130 4.04 -9.46 15.94
N LYS A 131 3.81 -10.57 15.24
CA LYS A 131 3.25 -11.80 15.83
C LYS A 131 4.21 -12.52 16.76
N ARG A 132 5.52 -12.31 16.62
CA ARG A 132 6.55 -12.96 17.45
C ARG A 132 7.00 -12.13 18.66
N LEU A 133 6.47 -10.93 18.83
CA LEU A 133 6.74 -10.08 20.00
C LEU A 133 5.84 -10.37 21.20
N GLN A 134 4.86 -11.27 21.04
CA GLN A 134 3.92 -11.68 22.09
C GLN A 134 4.56 -12.64 23.09
#